data_AF-A0A967HME7-F1
#
_entry.id   AF-A0A967HME7-F1
#
_cell.length_a   1.000
_cell.length_b   1.000
_cell.length_c   1.000
_cell.angle_alpha   90.00
_cell.angle_beta   90.00
_cell.angle_gamma   90.00
#
_symmetry.space_group_name_H-M   'P 1'
#
loop_
_entity.id
_entity.type
_entity.pdbx_description
1 polymer ?
#
loop_
_entity_poly.entity_id
_entity_poly.type
_entity_poly.pdbx_seq_one_letter_code
_entity_poly.pdbx_strand_id
1 'polypeptide(L)'
;MFREFKRAWRQAVENFWAELEAGEAGTASGGAYAEIARVRNQMDALDGEIGDCRQAIAHERDQLEACVRRERMATDIGDAETARIAAEYGARHRERADVLNRKLDALEAERGLCRRDLDEMERALQEGRVRDPAVPELEDLNAHPQEHEFRDLEETDRARSAEERLEELKRRMGR
;
A
#
# COMPACT_ATOMS: atom_id res chain seq x y z
N MET A 1 -0.49 -2.94 8.87
CA MET A 1 -0.70 -1.49 8.80
C MET A 1 -1.42 -1.06 7.51
N PHE A 2 -0.77 -0.89 6.35
CA PHE A 2 -1.43 -0.33 5.15
C PHE A 2 -2.67 -1.13 4.68
N ARG A 3 -2.61 -2.47 4.70
CA ARG A 3 -3.77 -3.32 4.38
C ARG A 3 -4.93 -3.18 5.39
N GLU A 4 -4.60 -2.98 6.67
CA GLU A 4 -5.59 -2.81 7.73
C GLU A 4 -6.24 -1.42 7.63
N PHE A 5 -5.45 -0.39 7.33
CA PHE A 5 -5.94 0.96 7.02
C PHE A 5 -6.93 0.93 5.87
N LYS A 6 -6.55 0.34 4.72
CA LYS A 6 -7.44 0.24 3.54
C LYS A 6 -8.75 -0.47 3.84
N ARG A 7 -8.67 -1.56 4.60
CA ARG A 7 -9.86 -2.31 5.02
C ARG A 7 -10.75 -1.47 5.94
N ALA A 8 -10.16 -0.81 6.93
CA ALA A 8 -10.89 0.02 7.88
C ALA A 8 -11.52 1.26 7.20
N TRP A 9 -10.82 1.84 6.23
CA TRP A 9 -11.32 2.92 5.38
C TRP A 9 -12.53 2.48 4.58
N ARG A 10 -12.37 1.40 3.80
CA ARG A 10 -13.44 0.85 2.97
C ARG A 10 -14.68 0.52 3.80
N GLN A 11 -14.49 -0.13 4.95
CA GLN A 11 -15.59 -0.45 5.85
C GLN A 11 -16.31 0.82 6.34
N ALA A 12 -15.59 1.89 6.68
CA ALA A 12 -16.19 3.13 7.13
C ALA A 12 -16.99 3.82 6.01
N VAL A 13 -16.47 3.83 4.78
CA VAL A 13 -17.16 4.34 3.60
C VAL A 13 -18.43 3.52 3.31
N GLU A 14 -18.34 2.19 3.34
CA GLU A 14 -19.48 1.30 3.13
C GLU A 14 -20.56 1.48 4.20
N ASN A 15 -20.15 1.56 5.47
CA ASN A 15 -21.05 1.82 6.59
C ASN A 15 -21.75 3.19 6.43
N PHE A 16 -21.02 4.21 6.00
CA PHE A 16 -21.60 5.53 5.76
C PHE A 16 -22.74 5.45 4.73
N TRP A 17 -22.50 4.80 3.59
CA TRP A 17 -23.53 4.67 2.56
C TRP A 17 -24.73 3.86 3.03
N ALA A 18 -24.51 2.77 3.76
CA ALA A 18 -25.59 1.98 4.35
C ALA A 18 -26.44 2.79 5.36
N GLU A 19 -25.80 3.61 6.20
CA GLU A 19 -26.49 4.49 7.15
C GLU A 19 -27.28 5.61 6.46
N LEU A 20 -26.75 6.13 5.34
CA LEU A 20 -27.42 7.15 4.54
C LEU A 20 -28.65 6.59 3.82
N GLU A 21 -28.59 5.35 3.35
CA GLU A 21 -29.70 4.63 2.71
C GLU A 21 -30.78 4.17 3.70
N ALA A 22 -30.37 3.79 4.91
CA ALA A 22 -31.27 3.34 5.97
C ALA A 22 -32.01 4.50 6.66
N GLY A 23 -31.49 5.73 6.58
CA GLY A 23 -32.16 6.92 7.09
C GLY A 23 -33.45 7.24 6.32
N GLU A 24 -34.44 7.82 6.99
CA GLU A 24 -35.59 8.43 6.29
C GLU A 24 -35.09 9.52 5.33
N ALA A 25 -35.67 9.60 4.14
CA ALA A 25 -35.24 10.52 3.10
C ALA A 25 -35.19 11.98 3.64
N GLY A 26 -33.98 12.51 3.79
CA GLY A 26 -33.72 13.87 4.25
C GLY A 26 -33.28 14.03 5.71
N THR A 27 -33.19 12.95 6.50
CA THR A 27 -32.60 12.97 7.85
C THR A 27 -31.32 12.15 7.89
N ALA A 28 -30.18 12.85 7.90
CA ALA A 28 -28.88 12.24 8.14
C ALA A 28 -28.86 11.53 9.50
N SER A 29 -28.68 10.19 9.48
CA SER A 29 -28.51 9.37 10.69
C SER A 29 -27.28 9.83 11.47
N GLY A 30 -27.35 9.81 12.80
CA GLY A 30 -26.16 10.01 13.66
C GLY A 30 -25.02 9.04 13.34
N GLY A 31 -25.34 7.87 12.76
CA GLY A 31 -24.37 6.90 12.25
C GLY A 31 -23.50 7.46 11.12
N ALA A 32 -24.10 8.14 10.13
CA ALA A 32 -23.37 8.71 9.00
C ALA A 32 -22.35 9.78 9.44
N TYR A 33 -22.72 10.64 10.39
CA TYR A 33 -21.78 11.61 10.99
C TYR A 33 -20.63 10.93 11.74
N ALA A 34 -20.90 9.83 12.44
CA ALA A 34 -19.87 9.08 13.16
C ALA A 34 -18.87 8.43 12.19
N GLU A 35 -19.33 7.95 11.03
CA GLU A 35 -18.45 7.39 10.01
C GLU A 35 -17.57 8.47 9.35
N ILE A 36 -18.10 9.67 9.05
CA ILE A 36 -17.26 10.80 8.59
C ILE A 36 -16.17 11.13 9.62
N ALA A 37 -16.52 11.19 10.91
CA ALA A 37 -15.53 11.44 11.96
C ALA A 37 -14.46 10.34 12.00
N ARG A 38 -14.83 9.07 11.81
CA ARG A 38 -13.88 7.94 11.73
C ARG A 38 -12.94 8.07 10.55
N VAL A 39 -13.47 8.39 9.36
CA VAL A 39 -12.72 8.58 8.12
C VAL A 39 -11.74 9.76 8.25
N ARG A 40 -12.15 10.87 8.87
CA ARG A 40 -11.26 12.01 9.18
C ARG A 40 -10.10 11.62 10.10
N ASN A 41 -10.37 10.90 11.19
CA ASN A 41 -9.32 10.42 12.09
C ASN A 41 -8.32 9.48 11.37
N GLN A 42 -8.81 8.63 10.46
CA GLN A 42 -7.95 7.78 9.64
C GLN A 42 -7.08 8.62 8.69
N MET A 43 -7.62 9.67 8.07
CA MET A 43 -6.85 10.60 7.24
C MET A 43 -5.77 11.33 8.05
N ASP A 44 -6.07 11.76 9.28
CA ASP A 44 -5.08 12.39 10.16
C ASP A 44 -3.94 11.43 10.53
N ALA A 45 -4.24 10.14 10.72
CA ALA A 45 -3.22 9.11 10.94
C ALA A 45 -2.31 8.94 9.71
N LEU A 46 -2.90 8.94 8.51
CA LEU A 46 -2.14 8.88 7.25
C LEU A 46 -1.24 10.11 7.07
N ASP A 47 -1.72 11.30 7.45
CA ASP A 47 -0.93 12.53 7.43
C ASP A 47 0.25 12.49 8.41
N GLY A 48 0.05 11.87 9.58
CA GLY A 48 1.13 11.56 10.52
C GLY A 48 2.19 10.64 9.90
N GLU A 49 1.78 9.54 9.26
CA GLU A 49 2.70 8.60 8.60
C GLU A 49 3.50 9.26 7.46
N ILE A 50 2.86 10.15 6.68
CA ILE A 50 3.53 10.95 5.66
C ILE A 50 4.57 11.87 6.29
N GLY A 51 4.23 12.53 7.40
CA GLY A 51 5.15 13.38 8.16
C GLY A 51 6.38 12.61 8.64
N ASP A 52 6.17 11.46 9.26
CA ASP A 52 7.25 10.58 9.74
C ASP A 52 8.13 10.09 8.60
N CYS A 53 7.53 9.72 7.46
CA CYS A 53 8.28 9.28 6.28
C CYS A 53 9.18 10.39 5.73
N ARG A 54 8.67 11.63 5.67
CA ARG A 54 9.46 12.80 5.22
C ARG A 54 10.64 13.08 6.16
N GLN A 55 10.43 12.97 7.48
CA GLN A 55 11.52 13.11 8.45
C GLN A 55 12.57 12.02 8.29
N ALA A 56 12.15 10.76 8.08
CA ALA A 56 13.07 9.66 7.83
C ALA A 56 13.89 9.87 6.54
N ILE A 57 13.27 10.35 5.45
CA ILE A 57 13.97 10.69 4.21
C ILE A 57 15.02 11.78 4.45
N ALA A 58 14.66 12.84 5.17
CA ALA A 58 15.59 13.93 5.50
C ALA A 58 16.79 13.39 6.30
N HIS A 59 16.52 12.57 7.32
CA HIS A 59 17.57 11.94 8.12
C HIS A 59 18.53 11.10 7.28
N GLU A 60 18.02 10.20 6.42
CA GLU A 60 18.87 9.37 5.56
C GLU A 60 19.70 10.20 4.57
N ARG A 61 19.16 11.33 4.06
CA ARG A 61 19.90 12.27 3.21
C ARG A 61 21.01 12.98 3.97
N ASP A 62 20.78 13.41 5.21
CA ASP A 62 21.80 14.03 6.05
C ASP A 62 22.94 13.05 6.37
N GLN A 63 22.61 11.78 6.65
CA GLN A 63 23.61 10.72 6.84
C GLN A 63 24.41 10.45 5.57
N LEU A 64 23.76 10.39 4.41
CA LEU A 64 24.44 10.27 3.11
C LEU A 64 25.42 11.42 2.89
N GLU A 65 25.02 12.66 3.17
CA GLU A 65 25.89 13.82 3.02
C GLU A 65 27.11 13.73 3.96
N ALA A 66 26.90 13.29 5.20
CA ALA A 66 27.98 13.06 6.15
C ALA A 66 28.98 11.98 5.66
N CYS A 67 28.48 10.88 5.10
CA CYS A 67 29.31 9.84 4.48
C CYS A 67 30.12 10.38 3.31
N VAL A 68 29.50 11.13 2.40
CA VAL A 68 30.19 11.73 1.23
C VAL A 68 31.28 12.71 1.67
N ARG A 69 31.01 13.55 2.67
CA ARG A 69 32.03 14.44 3.23
C ARG A 69 33.20 13.66 3.83
N ARG A 70 32.92 12.57 4.55
CA ARG A 70 33.93 11.72 5.18
C ARG A 70 34.78 10.95 4.16
N GLU A 71 34.15 10.44 3.12
CA GLU A 71 34.83 9.80 1.99
C GLU A 71 35.83 10.75 1.33
N ARG A 72 35.39 11.99 1.04
CA ARG A 72 36.27 13.01 0.45
C ARG A 72 37.47 13.32 1.35
N MET A 73 37.23 13.59 2.63
CA MET A 73 38.31 13.89 3.58
C MET A 73 39.32 12.73 3.70
N ALA A 74 38.83 11.49 3.75
CA ALA A 74 39.68 10.31 3.82
C ALA A 74 40.51 10.13 2.54
N THR A 75 39.91 10.36 1.38
CA THR A 75 40.58 10.34 0.08
C THR A 75 41.70 11.39 0.02
N ASP A 76 41.41 12.62 0.48
CA ASP A 76 42.36 13.74 0.46
C ASP A 76 43.63 13.47 1.30
N ILE A 77 43.52 12.64 2.35
CA ILE A 77 44.66 12.27 3.22
C ILE A 77 45.25 10.89 2.88
N GLY A 78 44.76 10.21 1.85
CA GLY A 78 45.22 8.88 1.45
C GLY A 78 44.75 7.72 2.34
N ASP A 79 43.73 7.91 3.17
CA ASP A 79 43.11 6.84 3.95
C ASP A 79 42.06 6.09 3.11
N ALA A 80 42.56 5.12 2.33
CA ALA A 80 41.74 4.34 1.40
C ALA A 80 40.66 3.49 2.09
N GLU A 81 40.93 2.98 3.29
CA GLU A 81 39.96 2.12 4.00
C GLU A 81 38.80 2.94 4.55
N THR A 82 39.08 4.10 5.18
CA THR A 82 38.00 4.99 5.63
C THR A 82 37.18 5.51 4.45
N ALA A 83 37.82 5.84 3.32
CA ALA A 83 37.11 6.26 2.12
C ALA A 83 36.17 5.16 1.60
N ARG A 84 36.66 3.92 1.51
CA ARG A 84 35.87 2.75 1.07
C ARG A 84 34.66 2.51 1.99
N ILE A 85 34.86 2.54 3.31
CA ILE A 85 33.77 2.34 4.28
C ILE A 85 32.75 3.46 4.16
N ALA A 86 33.19 4.71 4.07
CA ALA A 86 32.29 5.86 3.93
C ALA A 86 31.43 5.75 2.65
N ALA A 87 32.02 5.33 1.54
CA ALA A 87 31.29 5.07 0.29
C ALA A 87 30.24 3.95 0.43
N GLU A 88 30.59 2.84 1.09
CA GLU A 88 29.67 1.71 1.33
C GLU A 88 28.45 2.13 2.17
N TYR A 89 28.69 2.86 3.27
CA TYR A 89 27.60 3.38 4.11
C TYR A 89 26.77 4.44 3.38
N GLY A 90 27.42 5.32 2.61
CA GLY A 90 26.73 6.29 1.76
C GLY A 90 25.77 5.62 0.77
N ALA A 91 26.21 4.55 0.11
CA ALA A 91 25.35 3.79 -0.81
C ALA A 91 24.11 3.22 -0.10
N ARG A 92 24.26 2.71 1.13
CA ARG A 92 23.12 2.19 1.94
C ARG A 92 22.14 3.29 2.33
N HIS A 93 22.63 4.46 2.76
CA HIS A 93 21.76 5.60 3.11
C HIS A 93 20.99 6.11 1.88
N ARG A 94 21.64 6.13 0.70
CA ARG A 94 20.98 6.45 -0.56
C ARG A 94 19.87 5.45 -0.89
N GLU A 95 20.16 4.16 -0.84
CA GLU A 95 19.17 3.11 -1.13
C GLU A 95 17.96 3.20 -0.18
N ARG A 96 18.20 3.42 1.12
CA ARG A 96 17.13 3.63 2.10
C ARG A 96 16.30 4.87 1.78
N ALA A 97 16.93 6.00 1.46
CA ALA A 97 16.23 7.21 1.07
C ALA A 97 15.35 6.97 -0.18
N ASP A 98 15.82 6.20 -1.16
CA ASP A 98 15.06 5.86 -2.36
C ASP A 98 13.83 4.99 -2.05
N VAL A 99 13.98 3.99 -1.18
CA VAL A 99 12.85 3.16 -0.71
C VAL A 99 11.82 4.01 0.02
N LEU A 100 12.27 4.92 0.90
CA LEU A 100 11.38 5.82 1.63
C LEU A 100 10.67 6.82 0.70
N ASN A 101 11.34 7.32 -0.36
CA ASN A 101 10.69 8.18 -1.34
C ASN A 101 9.55 7.43 -2.06
N ARG A 102 9.77 6.19 -2.50
CA ARG A 102 8.68 5.37 -3.11
C ARG A 102 7.53 5.13 -2.13
N LYS A 103 7.84 4.94 -0.84
CA LYS A 103 6.83 4.83 0.22
C LYS A 103 6.03 6.13 0.35
N LEU A 104 6.71 7.28 0.36
CA LEU A 104 6.07 8.59 0.43
C LEU A 104 5.11 8.80 -0.76
N ASP A 105 5.56 8.51 -1.97
CA ASP A 105 4.72 8.64 -3.18
C ASP A 105 3.45 7.78 -3.06
N ALA A 106 3.57 6.55 -2.57
CA ALA A 106 2.43 5.66 -2.36
C ALA A 106 1.46 6.19 -1.28
N LEU A 107 1.97 6.74 -0.18
CA LEU A 107 1.14 7.33 0.88
C LEU A 107 0.42 8.60 0.41
N GLU A 108 1.09 9.46 -0.36
CA GLU A 108 0.49 10.67 -0.92
C GLU A 108 -0.60 10.34 -1.96
N ALA A 109 -0.39 9.33 -2.79
CA ALA A 109 -1.41 8.83 -3.71
C ALA A 109 -2.64 8.29 -2.98
N GLU A 110 -2.42 7.51 -1.91
CA GLU A 110 -3.50 7.00 -1.06
C GLU A 110 -4.28 8.13 -0.39
N ARG A 111 -3.58 9.12 0.17
CA ARG A 111 -4.20 10.31 0.77
C ARG A 111 -5.08 11.04 -0.25
N GLY A 112 -4.64 11.10 -1.51
CA GLY A 112 -5.41 11.68 -2.60
C GLY A 112 -6.71 10.92 -2.90
N LEU A 113 -6.69 9.59 -2.83
CA LEU A 113 -7.89 8.74 -2.97
C LEU A 113 -8.83 8.96 -1.78
N CYS A 114 -8.32 8.81 -0.56
CA CYS A 114 -9.06 9.00 0.68
C CYS A 114 -9.73 10.37 0.76
N ARG A 115 -9.05 11.43 0.34
CA ARG A 115 -9.63 12.78 0.30
C ARG A 115 -10.85 12.86 -0.63
N ARG A 116 -10.81 12.23 -1.80
CA ARG A 116 -11.94 12.23 -2.74
C ARG A 116 -13.16 11.51 -2.15
N ASP A 117 -12.94 10.36 -1.52
CA ASP A 117 -14.01 9.61 -0.87
C ASP A 117 -14.65 10.44 0.26
N LEU A 118 -13.83 11.12 1.08
CA LEU A 118 -14.32 12.00 2.14
C LEU A 118 -15.13 13.18 1.57
N ASP A 119 -14.62 13.85 0.53
CA ASP A 119 -15.32 14.95 -0.12
C ASP A 119 -16.68 14.48 -0.70
N GLU A 120 -16.75 13.25 -1.23
CA GLU A 120 -17.99 12.64 -1.72
C GLU A 120 -18.98 12.34 -0.58
N MET A 121 -18.50 11.75 0.52
CA MET A 121 -19.32 11.48 1.72
C MET A 121 -19.90 12.78 2.29
N GLU A 122 -19.08 13.82 2.43
CA GLU A 122 -19.51 15.13 2.95
C GLU A 122 -20.56 15.76 2.04
N ARG A 123 -20.38 15.67 0.71
CA ARG A 123 -21.35 16.16 -0.27
C ARG A 123 -22.66 15.38 -0.22
N ALA A 124 -22.61 14.05 -0.15
CA ALA A 124 -23.79 13.20 -0.06
C ALA A 124 -24.61 13.49 1.19
N LEU A 125 -23.93 13.75 2.31
CA LEU A 125 -24.57 14.13 3.57
C LEU A 125 -25.28 15.49 3.49
N GLN A 126 -24.70 16.47 2.79
CA GLN A 126 -25.30 17.79 2.58
C GLN A 126 -26.48 17.76 1.60
N GLU A 127 -26.35 16.98 0.52
CA GLU A 127 -27.35 16.90 -0.56
C GLU A 127 -28.48 15.91 -0.24
N GLY A 128 -28.33 15.07 0.80
CA GLY A 128 -29.25 13.95 1.08
C GLY A 128 -29.26 12.93 -0.07
N ARG A 129 -28.14 12.83 -0.80
CA ARG A 129 -28.03 12.03 -2.03
C ARG A 129 -27.62 10.61 -1.69
N VAL A 130 -28.36 9.63 -2.23
CA VAL A 130 -27.99 8.22 -2.20
C VAL A 130 -26.90 7.93 -3.24
N ARG A 131 -26.01 6.97 -2.94
CA ARG A 131 -24.85 6.62 -3.77
C ARG A 131 -25.20 6.49 -5.25
N ASP A 132 -24.43 7.15 -6.11
CA ASP A 132 -24.50 6.91 -7.55
C ASP A 132 -23.61 5.70 -7.86
N PRO A 133 -24.11 4.62 -8.47
CA PRO A 133 -23.33 3.39 -8.73
C PRO A 133 -22.14 3.59 -9.71
N ALA A 134 -21.92 4.80 -10.22
CA ALA A 134 -20.89 5.12 -11.21
C ALA A 134 -19.49 5.42 -10.62
N VAL A 135 -19.25 5.21 -9.33
CA VAL A 135 -17.88 5.24 -8.79
C VAL A 135 -17.24 3.89 -9.16
N PRO A 136 -16.17 3.86 -9.98
CA PRO A 136 -15.54 2.61 -10.36
C PRO A 136 -15.08 1.92 -9.08
N GLU A 137 -15.66 0.76 -8.83
CA GLU A 137 -15.19 -0.22 -7.86
C GLU A 137 -13.69 -0.35 -8.10
N LEU A 138 -12.88 0.02 -7.09
CA LEU A 138 -11.43 -0.06 -7.17
C LEU A 138 -11.09 -1.52 -7.44
N GLU A 139 -10.90 -1.84 -8.72
CA GLU A 139 -10.49 -3.13 -9.22
C GLU A 139 -9.32 -3.61 -8.37
N ASP A 140 -9.44 -4.82 -7.87
CA ASP A 140 -8.60 -5.37 -6.82
C ASP A 140 -7.11 -5.19 -7.14
N LEU A 141 -6.48 -4.15 -6.60
CA LEU A 141 -5.06 -3.90 -6.79
C LEU A 141 -4.19 -4.98 -6.10
N ASN A 142 -4.80 -5.96 -5.41
CA ASN A 142 -4.16 -7.20 -4.97
C ASN A 142 -4.35 -8.39 -5.93
N ALA A 143 -5.10 -8.27 -7.03
CA ALA A 143 -5.03 -9.24 -8.11
C ALA A 143 -3.72 -9.03 -8.87
N HIS A 144 -2.60 -9.44 -8.27
CA HIS A 144 -1.36 -9.59 -9.00
C HIS A 144 -1.64 -10.62 -10.11
N PRO A 145 -1.46 -10.28 -11.41
CA PRO A 145 -1.68 -11.24 -12.50
C PRO A 145 -0.87 -12.54 -12.30
N GLN A 146 0.23 -12.43 -11.54
CA GLN A 146 1.16 -13.51 -11.23
C GLN A 146 0.61 -14.55 -10.25
N GLU A 147 -0.30 -14.22 -9.32
CA GLU A 147 -0.82 -15.22 -8.37
C GLU A 147 -1.82 -16.19 -9.03
N HIS A 148 -2.59 -15.72 -10.01
CA HIS A 148 -3.43 -16.58 -10.85
C HIS A 148 -2.58 -17.49 -11.74
N GLU A 149 -1.56 -16.93 -12.42
CA GLU A 149 -0.63 -17.72 -13.25
C GLU A 149 0.12 -18.79 -12.45
N PHE A 150 0.54 -18.50 -11.21
CA PHE A 150 1.20 -19.49 -10.35
C PHE A 150 0.26 -20.63 -9.93
N ARG A 151 -1.00 -20.33 -9.65
CA ARG A 151 -1.99 -21.35 -9.23
C ARG A 151 -2.36 -22.27 -10.38
N ASP A 152 -2.51 -21.71 -11.57
CA ASP A 152 -2.79 -22.45 -12.80
C ASP A 152 -1.58 -23.33 -13.18
N LEU A 153 -0.36 -22.83 -13.04
CA LEU A 153 0.87 -23.62 -13.25
C LEU A 153 0.97 -24.80 -12.26
N GLU A 154 0.73 -24.57 -10.96
CA GLU A 154 0.75 -25.66 -9.98
C GLU A 154 -0.34 -26.72 -10.23
N GLU A 155 -1.51 -26.33 -10.71
CA GLU A 155 -2.57 -27.27 -11.09
C GLU A 155 -2.18 -28.11 -12.31
N THR A 156 -1.55 -27.50 -13.32
CA THR A 156 -1.08 -28.23 -14.50
C THR A 156 0.05 -29.21 -14.17
N ASP A 157 0.97 -28.85 -13.27
CA ASP A 157 2.04 -29.75 -12.85
C ASP A 157 1.53 -30.89 -11.94
N ARG A 158 0.52 -30.62 -11.11
CA ARG A 158 -0.18 -31.66 -10.34
C ARG A 158 -0.96 -32.61 -11.26
N ALA A 159 -1.57 -32.11 -12.33
CA ALA A 159 -2.27 -32.94 -13.31
C ALA A 159 -1.29 -33.83 -14.10
N ARG A 160 -0.17 -33.27 -14.56
CA ARG A 160 0.87 -34.02 -15.31
C ARG A 160 1.50 -35.12 -14.46
N SER A 161 1.84 -34.83 -13.21
CA SER A 161 2.39 -35.84 -12.29
C SER A 161 1.37 -36.93 -11.91
N ALA A 162 0.07 -36.63 -11.92
CA ALA A 162 -0.97 -37.63 -11.73
C ALA A 162 -1.14 -38.55 -12.97
N GLU A 163 -1.02 -38.00 -14.17
CA GLU A 163 -1.05 -38.77 -15.43
C GLU A 163 0.14 -39.71 -15.54
N GLU A 164 1.35 -39.25 -15.20
CA GLU A 164 2.55 -40.09 -15.18
C GLU A 164 2.42 -41.27 -14.21
N ARG A 165 1.86 -41.04 -13.02
CA ARG A 165 1.58 -42.10 -12.03
C ARG A 165 0.55 -43.10 -12.54
N LEU A 166 -0.46 -42.63 -13.29
CA LEU A 166 -1.47 -43.49 -13.91
C LEU A 166 -0.89 -44.32 -15.05
N GLU A 167 0.00 -43.76 -15.87
CA GLU A 167 0.69 -44.50 -16.93
C GLU A 167 1.64 -45.56 -16.37
N GLU A 168 2.35 -45.24 -15.29
CA GLU A 168 3.23 -46.19 -14.62
C GLU A 168 2.42 -47.35 -14.01
N LEU A 169 1.28 -47.07 -13.39
CA LEU A 169 0.34 -48.09 -12.91
C LEU A 169 -0.23 -48.94 -14.05
N LYS A 170 -0.59 -48.34 -15.19
CA LYS A 170 -1.08 -49.07 -16.37
C LYS A 170 0.00 -49.97 -16.97
N ARG A 171 1.27 -49.52 -17.04
CA ARG A 171 2.40 -50.38 -17.47
C ARG A 171 2.65 -51.53 -16.50
N ARG A 172 2.46 -51.31 -15.20
CA ARG A 172 2.66 -52.32 -14.16
C ARG A 172 1.52 -53.35 -14.07
N MET A 173 0.30 -52.96 -14.48
CA MET A 173 -0.89 -53.82 -14.54
C MET A 173 -1.09 -54.50 -15.91
N GLY A 174 -0.34 -54.06 -16.93
CA GLY A 174 -0.36 -54.60 -18.30
C GLY A 174 0.67 -55.70 -18.58
N ARG A 175 1.18 -56.37 -17.54
CA ARG A 175 2.00 -57.58 -17.65
C ARG A 175 1.40 -58.68 -16.77
#